data_AF-A0A7X0J7W7-F1
#
_entry.id   AF-A0A7X0J7W7-F1
#
_cell.length_a   1.000
_cell.length_b   1.000
_cell.length_c   1.000
_cell.angle_alpha   90.00
_cell.angle_beta   90.00
_cell.angle_gamma   90.00
#
_symmetry.space_group_name_H-M   'P 1'
#
loop_
_entity.id
_entity.type
_entity.pdbx_description
1 polymer ?
#
loop_
_entity_poly.entity_id
_entity_poly.type
_entity_poly.pdbx_seq_one_letter_code
_entity_poly.pdbx_strand_id
1 'polypeptide(L)'
;MANLKEVRIRISSVQSTQQITKAMKMVSAAKLKRATNAIIQLRPYATKLKEILGNLSANLEGSSSPYIEEREPNKVLLVVVSSNRGLAGAFNMNVIKATNNLIADKYSEQYKNGNVSIVAIGKKSQDFYEKRNYNVIGNNNEVYAALTFENVTKITDAIMAGFKNGDYDRVELVYNRFKNAAVQILTTEQLLPLPQNEKEPEIKDHHQVDYILEPSQEEIVKELIPKSIKIQLYKAVLDSHASEHGARMTSMDKATENAGDLLKALKLSYNQARQAAITTELTEIVSGAAALNG
;
A
#
# COMPACT_ATOMS: atom_id res chain seq x y z
N MET A 1 -8.06 42.57 -22.53
CA MET A 1 -9.14 41.55 -22.46
C MET A 1 -8.67 40.08 -22.35
N ALA A 2 -7.44 39.72 -22.74
CA ALA A 2 -6.95 38.32 -22.67
C ALA A 2 -6.94 37.72 -21.24
N ASN A 3 -6.64 38.53 -20.21
CA ASN A 3 -6.49 38.08 -18.81
C ASN A 3 -7.82 37.57 -18.18
N LEU A 4 -8.96 38.22 -18.45
CA LEU A 4 -10.25 37.87 -17.82
C LEU A 4 -10.81 36.52 -18.30
N LYS A 5 -10.69 36.24 -19.60
CA LYS A 5 -11.16 34.98 -20.18
C LYS A 5 -10.33 33.81 -19.65
N GLU A 6 -9.02 33.98 -19.56
CA GLU A 6 -8.10 32.96 -19.04
C GLU A 6 -8.38 32.65 -17.56
N VAL A 7 -8.52 33.68 -16.72
CA VAL A 7 -8.86 33.49 -15.30
C VAL A 7 -10.21 32.77 -15.14
N ARG A 8 -11.22 33.12 -15.96
CA ARG A 8 -12.53 32.43 -15.95
C ARG A 8 -12.39 30.95 -16.29
N ILE A 9 -11.65 30.61 -17.35
CA ILE A 9 -11.41 29.22 -17.76
C ILE A 9 -10.71 28.46 -16.62
N ARG A 10 -9.72 29.08 -15.98
CA ARG A 10 -8.99 28.49 -14.86
C ARG A 10 -9.89 28.25 -13.65
N ILE A 11 -10.79 29.17 -13.32
CA ILE A 11 -11.80 28.98 -12.26
C ILE A 11 -12.65 27.74 -12.56
N SER A 12 -13.21 27.64 -13.78
CA SER A 12 -14.03 26.49 -14.16
C SER A 12 -13.25 25.17 -14.08
N SER A 13 -12.00 25.15 -14.56
CA SER A 13 -11.13 23.98 -14.48
C SER A 13 -10.88 23.53 -13.04
N VAL A 14 -10.46 24.45 -12.16
CA VAL A 14 -10.20 24.13 -10.75
C VAL A 14 -11.47 23.69 -10.02
N GLN A 15 -12.63 24.27 -10.36
CA GLN A 15 -13.91 23.87 -9.81
C GLN A 15 -14.28 22.43 -10.19
N SER A 16 -14.08 22.05 -11.45
CA SER A 16 -14.25 20.66 -11.90
C SER A 16 -13.29 19.72 -11.18
N THR A 17 -12.01 20.09 -11.04
CA THR A 17 -11.03 19.29 -10.29
C THR A 17 -11.46 19.11 -8.82
N GLN A 18 -11.95 20.16 -8.16
CA GLN A 18 -12.42 20.09 -6.77
C GLN A 18 -13.61 19.12 -6.61
N GLN A 19 -14.56 19.12 -7.55
CA GLN A 19 -15.68 18.19 -7.54
C GLN A 19 -15.21 16.75 -7.70
N ILE A 20 -14.26 16.51 -8.60
CA ILE A 20 -13.68 15.18 -8.83
C ILE A 20 -12.95 14.70 -7.57
N THR A 21 -12.10 15.52 -6.95
CA THR A 21 -11.38 15.13 -5.72
C THR A 21 -12.34 14.87 -4.57
N LYS A 22 -13.40 15.68 -4.44
CA LYS A 22 -14.45 15.46 -3.43
C LYS A 22 -15.18 14.13 -3.66
N ALA A 23 -15.53 13.80 -4.89
CA ALA A 23 -16.13 12.50 -5.23
C ALA A 23 -15.17 11.34 -4.95
N MET A 24 -13.90 11.47 -5.33
CA MET A 24 -12.87 10.45 -5.09
C MET A 24 -12.59 10.23 -3.60
N LYS A 25 -12.67 11.27 -2.76
CA LYS A 25 -12.62 11.14 -1.30
C LYS A 25 -13.75 10.23 -0.81
N MET A 26 -14.99 10.48 -1.24
CA MET A 26 -16.17 9.69 -0.83
C MET A 26 -16.08 8.23 -1.31
N VAL A 27 -15.65 8.01 -2.56
CA VAL A 27 -15.44 6.64 -3.09
C VAL A 27 -14.37 5.91 -2.28
N SER A 28 -13.26 6.58 -1.95
CA SER A 28 -12.18 5.98 -1.15
C SER A 28 -12.64 5.70 0.28
N ALA A 29 -13.45 6.58 0.88
CA ALA A 29 -14.03 6.35 2.21
C ALA A 29 -14.91 5.09 2.23
N ALA A 30 -15.76 4.90 1.22
CA ALA A 30 -16.60 3.71 1.11
C ALA A 30 -15.77 2.43 0.94
N LYS A 31 -14.71 2.47 0.11
CA LYS A 31 -13.79 1.33 -0.08
C LYS A 31 -12.95 1.05 1.17
N LEU A 32 -12.51 2.10 1.87
CA LEU A 32 -11.80 1.99 3.14
C LEU A 32 -12.67 1.24 4.15
N LYS A 33 -13.94 1.64 4.34
CA LYS A 33 -14.85 0.97 5.27
C LYS A 33 -15.00 -0.54 4.96
N ARG A 34 -15.09 -0.91 3.69
CA ARG A 34 -15.13 -2.33 3.28
C ARG A 34 -13.82 -3.05 3.61
N ALA A 35 -12.68 -2.43 3.29
CA ALA A 35 -11.36 -3.01 3.55
C ALA A 35 -11.07 -3.14 5.06
N THR A 36 -11.46 -2.17 5.88
CA THR A 36 -11.29 -2.24 7.33
C THR A 36 -12.12 -3.34 7.95
N ASN A 37 -13.37 -3.55 7.49
CA ASN A 37 -14.21 -4.63 7.98
C ASN A 37 -13.57 -6.00 7.71
N ALA A 38 -13.01 -6.20 6.51
CA ALA A 38 -12.31 -7.44 6.15
C ALA A 38 -11.09 -7.70 7.06
N ILE A 39 -10.30 -6.68 7.36
CA ILE A 39 -9.13 -6.80 8.25
C ILE A 39 -9.57 -7.09 9.70
N ILE A 40 -10.57 -6.37 10.22
CA ILE A 40 -11.05 -6.53 11.59
C ILE A 40 -11.56 -7.96 11.80
N GLN A 41 -12.24 -8.53 10.80
CA GLN A 41 -12.71 -9.92 10.84
C GLN A 41 -11.56 -10.94 10.74
N LEU A 42 -10.50 -10.64 9.97
CA LEU A 42 -9.37 -11.55 9.81
C LEU A 42 -8.43 -11.58 11.02
N ARG A 43 -8.25 -10.45 11.73
CA ARG A 43 -7.28 -10.31 12.82
C ARG A 43 -7.41 -11.38 13.91
N PRO A 44 -8.60 -11.66 14.49
CA PRO A 44 -8.76 -12.70 15.51
C PRO A 44 -8.29 -14.08 15.02
N TYR A 45 -8.62 -14.43 13.77
CA TYR A 45 -8.23 -15.69 13.16
C TYR A 45 -6.70 -15.79 12.97
N ALA A 46 -6.08 -14.74 12.42
CA ALA A 46 -4.64 -14.69 12.22
C ALA A 46 -3.86 -14.71 13.55
N THR A 47 -4.33 -13.98 14.56
CA THR A 47 -3.72 -13.96 15.90
C THR A 47 -3.83 -15.33 16.58
N LYS A 48 -5.02 -15.94 16.59
CA LYS A 48 -5.21 -17.25 17.22
C LYS A 48 -4.41 -18.34 16.51
N LEU A 49 -4.32 -18.31 15.18
CA LEU A 49 -3.49 -19.25 14.43
C LEU A 49 -2.00 -19.09 14.76
N LYS A 50 -1.52 -17.85 14.88
CA LYS A 50 -0.13 -17.58 15.30
C LYS A 50 0.12 -18.08 16.72
N GLU A 51 -0.82 -17.88 17.64
CA GLU A 51 -0.74 -18.37 19.02
C GLU A 51 -0.67 -19.91 19.08
N ILE A 52 -1.58 -20.60 18.36
CA ILE A 52 -1.58 -22.06 18.27
C ILE A 52 -0.26 -22.57 17.69
N LEU A 53 0.23 -21.99 16.59
CA LEU A 53 1.51 -22.37 16.02
C LEU A 53 2.68 -22.10 16.95
N GLY A 54 2.66 -20.99 17.70
CA GLY A 54 3.65 -20.69 18.73
C GLY A 54 3.71 -21.77 19.79
N ASN A 55 2.56 -22.14 20.36
CA ASN A 55 2.45 -23.18 21.39
C ASN A 55 2.89 -24.56 20.87
N LEU A 56 2.56 -24.90 19.62
CA LEU A 56 2.96 -26.17 19.01
C LEU A 56 4.47 -26.20 18.67
N SER A 57 5.03 -25.07 18.21
CA SER A 57 6.43 -24.96 17.80
C SER A 57 7.42 -25.01 18.96
N ALA A 58 7.03 -24.54 20.15
CA ALA A 58 7.86 -24.57 21.35
C ALA A 58 8.27 -25.98 21.80
N ASN A 59 7.51 -27.00 21.36
CA ASN A 59 7.73 -28.40 21.71
C ASN A 59 8.28 -29.23 20.52
N LEU A 60 8.53 -28.62 19.36
CA LEU A 60 9.02 -29.29 18.16
C LEU A 60 10.52 -29.07 17.99
N GLU A 61 11.30 -29.66 18.89
CA GLU A 61 12.70 -29.98 18.58
C GLU A 61 12.70 -31.09 17.52
N GLY A 62 12.67 -30.72 16.23
CA GLY A 62 12.91 -31.67 15.14
C GLY A 62 11.83 -31.86 14.08
N SER A 63 10.73 -31.09 14.06
CA SER A 63 9.75 -31.19 12.97
C SER A 63 10.24 -30.48 11.70
N SER A 64 10.62 -31.27 10.70
CA SER A 64 11.28 -30.88 9.46
C SER A 64 10.34 -30.23 8.43
N SER A 65 9.62 -29.18 8.82
CA SER A 65 8.91 -28.37 7.83
C SER A 65 9.95 -27.58 7.01
N PRO A 66 9.95 -27.71 5.67
CA PRO A 66 10.90 -26.99 4.82
C PRO A 66 10.74 -25.48 4.95
N TYR A 67 9.63 -24.98 5.49
CA TYR A 67 9.33 -23.57 5.67
C TYR A 67 9.82 -22.99 7.00
N ILE A 68 10.31 -23.80 7.95
CA ILE A 68 10.83 -23.33 9.25
C ILE A 68 12.36 -23.31 9.25
N GLU A 69 12.99 -24.20 8.49
CA GLU A 69 14.44 -24.34 8.44
C GLU A 69 15.13 -23.01 8.06
N GLU A 70 16.02 -22.54 8.92
CA GLU A 70 16.81 -21.34 8.64
C GLU A 70 17.84 -21.62 7.56
N ARG A 71 17.90 -20.72 6.58
CA ARG A 71 18.83 -20.78 5.44
C ARG A 71 19.60 -19.47 5.34
N GLU A 72 20.88 -19.57 4.96
CA GLU A 72 21.68 -18.42 4.55
C GLU A 72 21.00 -17.70 3.37
N PRO A 73 20.74 -16.39 3.46
CA PRO A 73 19.94 -15.67 2.48
C PRO A 73 20.77 -15.36 1.23
N ASN A 74 21.03 -16.35 0.37
CA ASN A 74 21.72 -16.14 -0.91
C ASN A 74 20.74 -15.67 -1.99
N LYS A 75 19.64 -16.41 -2.21
CA LYS A 75 18.55 -16.01 -3.12
C LYS A 75 17.39 -15.40 -2.34
N VAL A 76 17.14 -14.11 -2.57
CA VAL A 76 16.17 -13.33 -1.79
C VAL A 76 15.00 -12.92 -2.66
N LEU A 77 13.79 -13.19 -2.18
CA LEU A 77 12.55 -12.74 -2.80
C LEU A 77 11.92 -11.63 -1.98
N LEU A 78 11.67 -10.49 -2.60
CA LEU A 78 10.96 -9.37 -1.99
C LEU A 78 9.55 -9.28 -2.56
N VAL A 79 8.55 -9.47 -1.71
CA VAL A 79 7.14 -9.31 -2.05
C VAL A 79 6.71 -7.89 -1.73
N VAL A 80 6.49 -7.09 -2.76
CA VAL A 80 6.25 -5.65 -2.62
C VAL A 80 4.79 -5.34 -2.92
N VAL A 81 4.03 -4.97 -1.88
CA VAL A 81 2.59 -4.70 -1.97
C VAL A 81 2.34 -3.21 -2.15
N SER A 82 1.87 -2.83 -3.34
CA SER A 82 1.55 -1.45 -3.74
C SER A 82 0.15 -1.37 -4.35
N SER A 83 -0.28 -0.19 -4.82
CA SER A 83 -1.59 -0.05 -5.47
C SER A 83 -1.53 -0.18 -6.99
N ASN A 84 -2.65 -0.53 -7.61
CA ASN A 84 -2.80 -0.39 -9.07
C ASN A 84 -2.93 1.07 -9.50
N ARG A 85 -3.57 1.91 -8.68
CA ARG A 85 -3.93 3.30 -9.02
C ARG A 85 -3.14 4.31 -8.19
N GLY A 86 -2.84 5.46 -8.78
CA GLY A 86 -2.17 6.58 -8.10
C GLY A 86 -3.10 7.38 -7.18
N LEU A 87 -2.75 8.66 -7.00
CA LEU A 87 -3.49 9.65 -6.21
C LEU A 87 -3.66 9.28 -4.72
N ALA A 88 -2.75 8.47 -4.19
CA ALA A 88 -2.70 8.06 -2.78
C ALA A 88 -1.50 8.70 -2.04
N GLY A 89 -1.12 9.92 -2.42
CA GLY A 89 0.01 10.62 -1.83
C GLY A 89 1.32 9.81 -1.96
N ALA A 90 2.08 9.73 -0.87
CA ALA A 90 3.35 9.02 -0.82
C ALA A 90 3.22 7.49 -0.66
N PHE A 91 2.01 6.92 -0.60
CA PHE A 91 1.75 5.50 -0.30
C PHE A 91 2.67 4.53 -1.07
N ASN A 92 2.70 4.62 -2.40
CA ASN A 92 3.50 3.71 -3.23
C ASN A 92 4.99 4.00 -3.11
N MET A 93 5.37 5.28 -3.08
CA MET A 93 6.77 5.68 -2.99
C MET A 93 7.41 5.28 -1.67
N ASN A 94 6.64 5.27 -0.57
CA ASN A 94 7.13 4.82 0.72
C ASN A 94 7.51 3.34 0.70
N VAL A 95 6.66 2.47 0.14
CA VAL A 95 6.95 1.02 0.03
C VAL A 95 8.13 0.78 -0.89
N ILE A 96 8.19 1.47 -2.03
CA ILE A 96 9.31 1.37 -2.97
C ILE A 96 10.62 1.82 -2.31
N LYS A 97 10.62 2.96 -1.61
CA LYS A 97 11.79 3.46 -0.88
C LYS A 97 12.23 2.48 0.19
N ALA A 98 11.29 1.92 0.96
CA ALA A 98 11.58 0.92 1.98
C ALA A 98 12.24 -0.33 1.39
N THR A 99 11.70 -0.81 0.27
CA THR A 99 12.26 -1.98 -0.43
C THR A 99 13.67 -1.68 -0.93
N ASN A 100 13.90 -0.51 -1.53
CA ASN A 100 15.23 -0.14 -2.00
C ASN A 100 16.23 0.01 -0.86
N ASN A 101 15.80 0.58 0.27
CA ASN A 101 16.63 0.66 1.47
C ASN A 101 16.95 -0.74 2.01
N LEU A 102 15.95 -1.63 2.07
CA LEU A 102 16.16 -3.03 2.48
C LEU A 102 17.17 -3.75 1.56
N ILE A 103 17.09 -3.53 0.24
CA ILE A 103 18.06 -4.04 -0.72
C ILE A 103 19.46 -3.46 -0.45
N ALA A 104 19.56 -2.15 -0.23
CA ALA A 104 20.85 -1.47 -0.03
C ALA A 104 21.51 -1.81 1.32
N ASP A 105 20.71 -1.93 2.39
CA ASP A 105 21.20 -2.06 3.76
C ASP A 105 21.43 -3.53 4.14
N LYS A 106 20.51 -4.43 3.76
CA LYS A 106 20.53 -5.84 4.17
C LYS A 106 20.95 -6.81 3.05
N TYR A 107 20.62 -6.51 1.80
CA TYR A 107 20.77 -7.45 0.68
C TYR A 107 21.67 -6.94 -0.46
N SER A 108 22.64 -6.08 -0.13
CA SER A 108 23.45 -5.41 -1.14
C SER A 108 24.35 -6.36 -1.92
N GLU A 109 24.88 -7.38 -1.27
CA GLU A 109 25.72 -8.41 -1.90
C GLU A 109 24.90 -9.32 -2.80
N GLN A 110 23.74 -9.78 -2.32
CA GLN A 110 22.80 -10.59 -3.07
C GLN A 110 22.31 -9.85 -4.31
N TYR A 111 22.06 -8.54 -4.18
CA TYR A 111 21.67 -7.70 -5.31
C TYR A 111 22.78 -7.58 -6.37
N LYS A 112 24.03 -7.34 -5.94
CA LYS A 112 25.20 -7.31 -6.84
C LYS A 112 25.38 -8.64 -7.58
N ASN A 113 25.08 -9.76 -6.93
CA ASN A 113 25.17 -11.09 -7.50
C ASN A 113 23.94 -11.48 -8.36
N GLY A 114 22.94 -10.59 -8.50
CA GLY A 114 21.74 -10.87 -9.29
C GLY A 114 20.73 -11.82 -8.61
N ASN A 115 20.90 -12.08 -7.32
CA ASN A 115 20.10 -13.04 -6.56
C ASN A 115 18.90 -12.41 -5.83
N VAL A 116 18.56 -11.15 -6.12
CA VAL A 116 17.36 -10.48 -5.59
C VAL A 116 16.26 -10.48 -6.64
N SER A 117 15.15 -11.11 -6.29
CA SER A 117 13.94 -11.18 -7.11
C SER A 117 12.80 -10.42 -6.44
N ILE A 118 11.88 -9.91 -7.25
CA ILE A 118 10.74 -9.11 -6.77
C ILE A 118 9.44 -9.72 -7.26
N VAL A 119 8.52 -10.01 -6.33
CA VAL A 119 7.12 -10.26 -6.66
C VAL A 119 6.32 -9.01 -6.33
N ALA A 120 5.86 -8.32 -7.36
CA ALA A 120 5.02 -7.14 -7.19
C ALA A 120 3.55 -7.55 -7.07
N ILE A 121 2.88 -7.07 -6.02
CA ILE A 121 1.42 -7.08 -5.92
C ILE A 121 0.98 -5.62 -6.07
N GLY A 122 0.54 -5.24 -7.27
CA GLY A 122 0.12 -3.89 -7.60
C GLY A 122 0.95 -3.24 -8.69
N LYS A 123 0.25 -2.57 -9.63
CA LYS A 123 0.84 -2.06 -10.86
C LYS A 123 1.93 -1.01 -10.60
N LYS A 124 1.85 -0.25 -9.50
CA LYS A 124 2.81 0.84 -9.23
C LYS A 124 4.20 0.34 -8.86
N SER A 125 4.31 -0.73 -8.06
CA SER A 125 5.60 -1.38 -7.80
C SER A 125 6.08 -2.13 -9.03
N GLN A 126 5.19 -2.86 -9.73
CA GLN A 126 5.55 -3.59 -10.94
C GLN A 126 6.17 -2.67 -12.02
N ASP A 127 5.45 -1.63 -12.41
CA ASP A 127 5.93 -0.65 -13.41
C ASP A 127 7.24 0.03 -12.95
N PHE A 128 7.48 0.20 -11.64
CA PHE A 128 8.68 0.86 -11.11
C PHE A 128 9.93 0.00 -11.26
N TYR A 129 9.82 -1.29 -10.93
CA TYR A 129 10.93 -2.25 -10.92
C TYR A 129 11.24 -2.78 -12.31
N GLU A 130 10.21 -3.07 -13.13
CA GLU A 130 10.40 -3.48 -14.52
C GLU A 130 11.16 -2.42 -15.32
N LYS A 131 10.78 -1.13 -15.18
CA LYS A 131 11.47 -0.01 -15.85
C LYS A 131 12.93 0.17 -15.42
N ARG A 132 13.32 -0.39 -14.29
CA ARG A 132 14.69 -0.31 -13.74
C ARG A 132 15.45 -1.62 -13.90
N ASN A 133 14.95 -2.54 -14.71
CA ASN A 133 15.58 -3.83 -15.01
C ASN A 133 15.85 -4.68 -13.76
N TYR A 134 15.02 -4.58 -12.72
CA TYR A 134 15.02 -5.55 -11.63
C TYR A 134 14.39 -6.86 -12.11
N ASN A 135 14.77 -7.98 -11.49
CA ASN A 135 14.15 -9.28 -11.76
C ASN A 135 12.74 -9.34 -11.13
N VAL A 136 11.71 -8.95 -11.90
CA VAL A 136 10.31 -9.00 -11.47
C VAL A 136 9.67 -10.30 -11.93
N ILE A 137 9.14 -11.08 -10.99
CA ILE A 137 8.57 -12.40 -11.23
C ILE A 137 7.05 -12.31 -11.26
N GLY A 138 6.48 -12.65 -12.42
CA GLY A 138 5.04 -12.72 -12.64
C GLY A 138 4.34 -11.35 -12.71
N ASN A 139 3.02 -11.40 -12.76
CA ASN A 139 2.16 -10.21 -12.76
C ASN A 139 0.91 -10.51 -11.95
N ASN A 140 0.78 -9.86 -10.80
CA ASN A 140 -0.29 -10.14 -9.84
C ASN A 140 -1.27 -8.97 -9.70
N ASN A 141 -1.35 -8.10 -10.71
CA ASN A 141 -2.13 -6.87 -10.64
C ASN A 141 -3.64 -7.13 -10.61
N GLU A 142 -4.09 -8.27 -11.15
CA GLU A 142 -5.50 -8.66 -11.19
C GLU A 142 -6.06 -9.05 -9.82
N VAL A 143 -5.20 -9.30 -8.81
CA VAL A 143 -5.65 -9.63 -7.45
C VAL A 143 -6.55 -8.54 -6.87
N TYR A 144 -6.36 -7.28 -7.27
CA TYR A 144 -7.20 -6.17 -6.81
C TYR A 144 -8.59 -6.11 -7.46
N ALA A 145 -8.82 -6.84 -8.56
CA ALA A 145 -10.16 -6.96 -9.14
C ALA A 145 -11.08 -7.79 -8.24
N ALA A 146 -10.53 -8.86 -7.64
CA ALA A 146 -11.21 -9.73 -6.69
C ALA A 146 -10.25 -10.11 -5.55
N LEU A 147 -10.19 -9.27 -4.53
CA LEU A 147 -9.29 -9.46 -3.38
C LEU A 147 -9.86 -10.49 -2.40
N THR A 148 -9.76 -11.77 -2.78
CA THR A 148 -10.20 -12.93 -1.99
C THR A 148 -9.01 -13.73 -1.48
N PHE A 149 -9.23 -14.52 -0.43
CA PHE A 149 -8.21 -15.43 0.11
C PHE A 149 -7.70 -16.39 -0.96
N GLU A 150 -8.58 -16.93 -1.80
CA GLU A 150 -8.23 -17.87 -2.88
C GLU A 150 -7.26 -17.24 -3.89
N ASN A 151 -7.51 -16.00 -4.32
CA ASN A 151 -6.66 -15.35 -5.32
C ASN A 151 -5.27 -14.98 -4.76
N VAL A 152 -5.19 -14.55 -3.49
CA VAL A 152 -3.89 -14.32 -2.85
C VAL A 152 -3.17 -15.62 -2.54
N THR A 153 -3.91 -16.70 -2.27
CA THR A 153 -3.34 -18.03 -2.06
C THR A 153 -2.61 -18.55 -3.30
N LYS A 154 -3.13 -18.31 -4.51
CA LYS A 154 -2.43 -18.68 -5.76
C LYS A 154 -1.02 -18.07 -5.85
N ILE A 155 -0.87 -16.81 -5.43
CA ILE A 155 0.43 -16.12 -5.37
C ILE A 155 1.31 -16.74 -4.29
N THR A 156 0.74 -16.98 -3.11
CA THR A 156 1.47 -17.57 -1.98
C THR A 156 1.97 -18.97 -2.32
N ASP A 157 1.15 -19.80 -2.97
CA ASP A 157 1.50 -21.17 -3.37
C ASP A 157 2.69 -21.18 -4.34
N ALA A 158 2.74 -20.24 -5.29
CA ALA A 158 3.89 -20.09 -6.18
C ALA A 158 5.17 -19.70 -5.42
N ILE A 159 5.07 -18.78 -4.46
CA ILE A 159 6.19 -18.36 -3.60
C ILE A 159 6.69 -19.54 -2.75
N MET A 160 5.76 -20.27 -2.13
CA MET A 160 6.06 -21.42 -1.29
C MET A 160 6.70 -22.56 -2.10
N ALA A 161 6.22 -22.82 -3.31
CA ALA A 161 6.81 -23.81 -4.21
C ALA A 161 8.25 -23.43 -4.58
N GLY A 162 8.52 -22.18 -4.94
CA GLY A 162 9.88 -21.71 -5.24
C GLY A 162 10.82 -21.81 -4.03
N PHE A 163 10.34 -21.49 -2.83
CA PHE A 163 11.11 -21.65 -1.60
C PHE A 163 11.46 -23.13 -1.31
N LYS A 164 10.47 -24.03 -1.48
CA LYS A 164 10.67 -25.46 -1.31
C LYS A 164 11.67 -26.03 -2.33
N ASN A 165 11.68 -25.51 -3.56
CA ASN A 165 12.57 -25.93 -4.64
C ASN A 165 13.99 -25.35 -4.53
N GLY A 166 14.25 -24.40 -3.61
CA GLY A 166 15.56 -23.74 -3.50
C GLY A 166 15.78 -22.61 -4.51
N ASP A 167 14.69 -22.11 -5.12
CA ASP A 167 14.72 -20.88 -5.92
C ASP A 167 14.89 -19.64 -5.03
N TYR A 168 14.41 -19.72 -3.79
CA TYR A 168 14.53 -18.69 -2.77
C TYR A 168 14.94 -19.28 -1.43
N ASP A 169 15.87 -18.61 -0.75
CA ASP A 169 16.34 -18.95 0.61
C ASP A 169 15.74 -18.01 1.66
N ARG A 170 15.24 -16.84 1.23
CA ARG A 170 14.60 -15.84 2.09
C ARG A 170 13.48 -15.14 1.32
N VAL A 171 12.32 -14.96 1.96
CA VAL A 171 11.19 -14.18 1.44
C VAL A 171 10.79 -13.11 2.44
N GLU A 172 10.83 -11.85 2.03
CA GLU A 172 10.39 -10.71 2.85
C GLU A 172 9.21 -9.98 2.22
N LEU A 173 8.29 -9.51 3.06
CA LEU A 173 7.15 -8.69 2.69
C LEU A 173 7.45 -7.23 2.98
N VAL A 174 7.14 -6.36 2.02
CA VAL A 174 7.19 -4.91 2.21
C VAL A 174 5.81 -4.34 1.88
N TYR A 175 5.14 -3.78 2.89
CA TYR A 175 3.76 -3.28 2.73
C TYR A 175 3.44 -2.16 3.73
N ASN A 176 2.29 -1.52 3.55
CA ASN A 176 1.77 -0.53 4.48
C ASN A 176 0.74 -1.18 5.43
N ARG A 177 1.07 -1.28 6.71
CA ARG A 177 0.15 -1.76 7.74
C ARG A 177 -0.86 -0.68 8.13
N PHE A 178 -2.14 -1.04 8.12
CA PHE A 178 -3.22 -0.11 8.44
C PHE A 178 -3.33 0.12 9.96
N LYS A 179 -3.04 1.34 10.41
CA LYS A 179 -3.34 1.79 11.79
C LYS A 179 -4.68 2.52 11.82
N ASN A 180 -4.82 3.57 11.02
CA ASN A 180 -6.06 4.31 10.86
C ASN A 180 -6.07 5.03 9.50
N ALA A 181 -7.15 5.77 9.22
CA ALA A 181 -7.33 6.45 7.93
C ALA A 181 -6.17 7.40 7.56
N ALA A 182 -5.54 8.05 8.54
CA ALA A 182 -4.46 9.01 8.31
C ALA A 182 -3.06 8.40 8.43
N VAL A 183 -2.91 7.31 9.19
CA VAL A 183 -1.61 6.72 9.53
C VAL A 183 -1.47 5.33 8.92
N GLN A 184 -0.49 5.22 8.02
CA GLN A 184 -0.02 3.98 7.45
C GLN A 184 1.38 3.71 7.99
N ILE A 185 1.58 2.56 8.63
CA ILE A 185 2.89 2.16 9.14
C ILE A 185 3.57 1.36 8.05
N LEU A 186 4.71 1.82 7.57
CA LEU A 186 5.54 1.05 6.66
C LEU A 186 6.14 -0.13 7.42
N THR A 187 5.95 -1.34 6.90
CA THR A 187 6.36 -2.56 7.58
C THR A 187 7.13 -3.47 6.62
N THR A 188 8.28 -3.95 7.09
CA THR A 188 9.08 -5.02 6.49
C THR A 188 9.02 -6.24 7.42
N GLU A 189 8.47 -7.35 6.96
CA GLU A 189 8.33 -8.59 7.75
C GLU A 189 8.86 -9.78 6.96
N GLN A 190 9.55 -10.70 7.63
CA GLN A 190 9.93 -11.97 7.03
C GLN A 190 8.69 -12.89 6.90
N LEU A 191 8.48 -13.46 5.72
CA LEU A 191 7.45 -14.46 5.45
C LEU A 191 8.02 -15.88 5.48
N LEU A 192 9.15 -16.10 4.80
CA LEU A 192 9.83 -17.40 4.73
C LEU A 192 11.35 -17.25 4.91
N PRO A 193 12.02 -18.17 5.60
CA PRO A 193 11.44 -19.17 6.49
C PRO A 193 10.58 -18.50 7.57
N LEU A 194 9.61 -19.22 8.14
CA LEU A 194 8.79 -18.68 9.21
C LEU A 194 9.72 -18.32 10.38
N PRO A 195 9.74 -17.05 10.82
CA PRO A 195 10.57 -16.69 11.96
C PRO A 195 10.09 -17.48 13.17
N GLN A 196 11.03 -18.16 13.84
CA GLN A 196 10.74 -18.70 15.17
C GLN A 196 10.37 -17.49 16.05
N ASN A 197 9.22 -17.56 16.73
CA ASN A 197 8.74 -16.43 17.52
C ASN A 197 9.90 -15.94 18.41
N GLU A 198 10.38 -14.71 18.17
CA GLU A 198 11.12 -13.98 19.20
C GLU A 198 10.17 -13.97 20.40
N LYS A 199 10.56 -14.67 21.46
CA LYS A 199 9.80 -14.70 22.71
C LYS A 199 9.51 -13.24 23.06
N GLU A 200 8.25 -12.81 22.93
CA GLU A 200 7.84 -11.55 23.53
C GLU A 200 8.27 -11.62 25.00
N PRO A 201 8.85 -10.53 25.54
CA PRO A 201 9.42 -10.55 26.89
C PRO A 201 8.32 -11.00 27.85
N GLU A 202 8.62 -12.08 28.58
CA GLU A 202 7.76 -12.81 29.49
C GLU A 202 6.67 -11.94 30.15
N ILE A 203 5.48 -11.94 29.57
CA ILE A 203 4.27 -11.80 30.38
C ILE A 203 4.13 -13.18 31.03
N LYS A 204 4.39 -13.25 32.34
CA LYS A 204 4.45 -14.44 33.20
C LYS A 204 3.15 -15.26 33.30
N ASP A 205 2.27 -15.18 32.31
CA ASP A 205 0.93 -15.76 32.33
C ASP A 205 0.56 -16.46 31.02
N HIS A 206 1.55 -16.96 30.27
CA HIS A 206 1.28 -18.01 29.30
C HIS A 206 0.94 -19.29 30.05
N HIS A 207 -0.35 -19.48 30.33
CA HIS A 207 -0.88 -20.81 30.53
C HIS A 207 -0.48 -21.62 29.29
N GLN A 208 0.52 -22.47 29.42
CA GLN A 208 0.77 -23.54 28.45
C GLN A 208 -0.51 -24.37 28.44
N VAL A 209 -1.39 -24.07 27.50
CA VAL A 209 -2.61 -24.84 27.32
C VAL A 209 -2.15 -26.18 26.79
N ASP A 210 -2.28 -27.20 27.63
CA ASP A 210 -1.98 -28.57 27.25
C ASP A 210 -3.06 -29.03 26.26
N TYR A 211 -2.66 -29.23 25.00
CA TYR A 211 -3.57 -29.64 23.94
C TYR A 211 -3.52 -31.16 23.80
N ILE A 212 -4.69 -31.78 23.79
CA ILE A 212 -4.82 -33.14 23.25
C ILE A 212 -4.78 -33.01 21.72
N LEU A 213 -3.73 -33.57 21.11
CA LEU A 213 -3.47 -33.46 19.68
C LEU A 213 -3.97 -34.70 18.95
N GLU A 214 -4.95 -34.53 18.08
CA GLU A 214 -5.47 -35.55 17.18
C GLU A 214 -5.40 -35.04 15.75
N PRO A 215 -4.86 -35.79 14.76
CA PRO A 215 -4.29 -37.14 14.84
C PRO A 215 -2.86 -37.22 15.42
N SER A 216 -1.95 -36.32 15.01
CA SER A 216 -0.62 -36.18 15.61
C SER A 216 -0.12 -34.73 15.48
N GLN A 217 0.81 -34.32 16.33
CA GLN A 217 1.39 -32.98 16.30
C GLN A 217 2.03 -32.65 14.95
N GLU A 218 2.77 -33.60 14.37
CA GLU A 218 3.45 -33.42 13.08
C GLU A 218 2.46 -33.20 11.94
N GLU A 219 1.37 -33.96 11.90
CA GLU A 219 0.34 -33.84 10.87
C GLU A 219 -0.37 -32.49 10.95
N ILE A 220 -0.74 -32.06 12.17
CA ILE A 220 -1.37 -30.76 12.41
C ILE A 220 -0.44 -29.63 11.94
N VAL A 221 0.84 -29.68 12.30
CA VAL A 221 1.83 -28.66 11.96
C VAL A 221 2.06 -28.60 10.45
N LYS A 222 2.13 -29.77 9.78
CA LYS A 222 2.27 -29.87 8.33
C LYS A 222 1.12 -29.20 7.57
N GLU A 223 -0.09 -29.21 8.11
CA GLU A 223 -1.24 -28.52 7.53
C GLU A 223 -1.30 -27.03 7.92
N LEU A 224 -1.06 -26.71 9.19
CA LEU A 224 -1.22 -25.36 9.73
C LEU A 224 -0.13 -24.39 9.26
N ILE A 225 1.12 -24.84 9.06
CA ILE A 225 2.21 -23.97 8.59
C ILE A 225 1.89 -23.33 7.23
N PRO A 226 1.57 -24.11 6.16
CA PRO A 226 1.14 -23.55 4.89
C PRO A 226 -0.02 -22.58 5.02
N LYS A 227 -1.00 -22.91 5.86
CA LYS A 227 -2.18 -22.10 6.08
C LYS A 227 -1.82 -20.75 6.70
N SER A 228 -0.93 -20.76 7.68
CA SER A 228 -0.44 -19.55 8.35
C SER A 228 0.30 -18.61 7.40
N ILE A 229 1.20 -19.15 6.54
CA ILE A 229 1.92 -18.37 5.52
C ILE A 229 0.92 -17.70 4.56
N LYS A 230 -0.09 -18.44 4.08
CA LYS A 230 -1.16 -17.92 3.22
C LYS A 230 -1.96 -16.80 3.90
N ILE A 231 -2.30 -16.98 5.18
CA ILE A 231 -3.03 -15.98 5.96
C ILE A 231 -2.16 -14.75 6.22
N GLN A 232 -0.85 -14.91 6.46
CA GLN A 232 0.06 -13.79 6.67
C GLN A 232 0.18 -12.92 5.43
N LEU A 233 0.37 -13.51 4.24
CA LEU A 233 0.38 -12.74 3.00
C LEU A 233 -1.00 -12.10 2.74
N TYR A 234 -2.09 -12.85 2.92
CA TYR A 234 -3.44 -12.31 2.74
C TYR A 234 -3.73 -11.11 3.67
N LYS A 235 -3.34 -11.21 4.94
CA LYS A 235 -3.41 -10.12 5.91
C LYS A 235 -2.61 -8.92 5.44
N ALA A 236 -1.36 -9.11 4.99
CA ALA A 236 -0.50 -8.02 4.52
C ALA A 236 -1.12 -7.29 3.31
N VAL A 237 -1.69 -8.04 2.36
CA VAL A 237 -2.37 -7.45 1.19
C VAL A 237 -3.62 -6.69 1.60
N LEU A 238 -4.42 -7.23 2.52
CA LEU A 238 -5.60 -6.52 3.05
C LEU A 238 -5.22 -5.24 3.80
N ASP A 239 -4.23 -5.31 4.71
CA ASP A 239 -3.70 -4.16 5.45
C ASP A 239 -3.21 -3.07 4.49
N SER A 240 -2.48 -3.45 3.43
CA SER A 240 -2.03 -2.52 2.39
C SER A 240 -3.19 -1.91 1.60
N HIS A 241 -4.21 -2.71 1.27
CA HIS A 241 -5.40 -2.21 0.56
C HIS A 241 -6.23 -1.24 1.40
N ALA A 242 -6.39 -1.46 2.71
CA ALA A 242 -7.02 -0.47 3.59
C ALA A 242 -6.16 0.80 3.72
N SER A 243 -4.86 0.64 3.87
CA SER A 243 -3.89 1.74 3.91
C SER A 243 -3.92 2.59 2.64
N GLU A 244 -4.07 1.96 1.47
CA GLU A 244 -4.22 2.63 0.17
C GLU A 244 -5.43 3.57 0.15
N HIS A 245 -6.62 3.08 0.56
CA HIS A 245 -7.83 3.90 0.55
C HIS A 245 -7.82 4.96 1.65
N GLY A 246 -7.18 4.71 2.79
CA GLY A 246 -6.91 5.73 3.80
C GLY A 246 -6.05 6.86 3.25
N ALA A 247 -4.87 6.52 2.70
CA ALA A 247 -3.95 7.48 2.11
C ALA A 247 -4.57 8.26 0.95
N ARG A 248 -5.36 7.59 0.08
CA ARG A 248 -6.10 8.25 -1.00
C ARG A 248 -7.18 9.18 -0.47
N MET A 249 -7.95 8.76 0.52
CA MET A 249 -8.96 9.62 1.14
C MET A 249 -8.33 10.90 1.70
N THR A 250 -7.24 10.79 2.45
CA THR A 250 -6.50 11.95 2.97
C THR A 250 -5.91 12.82 1.86
N SER A 251 -5.36 12.21 0.81
CA SER A 251 -4.78 12.95 -0.32
C SER A 251 -5.84 13.72 -1.11
N MET A 252 -7.01 13.12 -1.33
CA MET A 252 -8.14 13.76 -2.01
C MET A 252 -8.78 14.85 -1.15
N ASP A 253 -8.76 14.70 0.17
CA ASP A 253 -9.23 15.75 1.08
C ASP A 253 -8.37 17.01 0.96
N LYS A 254 -7.05 16.84 1.13
CA LYS A 254 -6.07 17.92 0.95
C LYS A 254 -6.15 18.55 -0.44
N ALA A 255 -6.34 17.75 -1.49
CA ALA A 255 -6.51 18.28 -2.84
C ALA A 255 -7.80 19.11 -3.00
N THR A 256 -8.89 18.73 -2.31
CA THR A 256 -10.16 19.47 -2.32
C THR A 256 -10.06 20.79 -1.57
N GLU A 257 -9.36 20.81 -0.44
CA GLU A 257 -9.05 22.02 0.33
C GLU A 257 -8.16 22.98 -0.47
N ASN A 258 -7.04 22.47 -1.01
CA ASN A 258 -6.13 23.26 -1.85
C ASN A 258 -6.83 23.87 -3.07
N ALA A 259 -7.72 23.10 -3.72
CA ALA A 259 -8.52 23.63 -4.82
C ALA A 259 -9.49 24.73 -4.35
N GLY A 260 -10.04 24.60 -3.14
CA GLY A 260 -10.89 25.63 -2.53
C GLY A 260 -10.15 26.95 -2.30
N ASP A 261 -8.92 26.89 -1.79
CA ASP A 261 -8.11 28.08 -1.56
C ASP A 261 -7.65 28.73 -2.88
N LEU A 262 -7.28 27.91 -3.87
CA LEU A 262 -6.99 28.39 -5.22
C LEU A 262 -8.21 29.06 -5.87
N LEU A 263 -9.41 28.52 -5.69
CA LEU A 263 -10.64 29.14 -6.19
C LEU A 263 -10.92 30.50 -5.54
N LYS A 264 -10.67 30.65 -4.23
CA LYS A 264 -10.82 31.95 -3.55
C LYS A 264 -9.87 32.99 -4.15
N ALA A 265 -8.60 32.62 -4.33
CA ALA A 265 -7.58 33.49 -4.92
C ALA A 265 -7.92 33.88 -6.37
N LEU A 266 -8.33 32.92 -7.21
CA LEU A 266 -8.72 33.16 -8.60
C LEU A 266 -9.96 34.06 -8.71
N LYS A 267 -10.95 33.89 -7.82
CA LYS A 267 -12.15 34.75 -7.79
C LYS A 267 -11.80 36.19 -7.41
N LEU A 268 -10.89 36.39 -6.46
CA LEU A 268 -10.41 37.72 -6.10
C LEU A 268 -9.71 38.39 -7.29
N SER A 269 -8.76 37.69 -7.91
CA SER A 269 -8.04 38.18 -9.09
C SER A 269 -8.98 38.48 -10.26
N TYR A 270 -9.97 37.61 -10.51
CA TYR A 270 -10.99 37.84 -11.53
C TYR A 270 -11.78 39.12 -11.29
N ASN A 271 -12.23 39.36 -10.05
CA ASN A 271 -13.01 40.54 -9.71
C ASN A 271 -12.18 41.82 -9.83
N GLN A 272 -10.91 41.80 -9.41
CA GLN A 272 -9.98 42.91 -9.59
C GLN A 272 -9.75 43.21 -11.07
N ALA A 273 -9.45 42.19 -11.88
CA ALA A 273 -9.26 42.35 -13.32
C ALA A 273 -10.53 42.85 -14.02
N ARG A 274 -11.72 42.42 -13.55
CA ARG A 274 -13.01 42.85 -14.07
C ARG A 274 -13.25 44.32 -13.78
N GLN A 275 -12.98 44.76 -12.54
CA GLN A 275 -13.12 46.16 -12.15
C GLN A 275 -12.14 47.06 -12.94
N ALA A 276 -10.89 46.62 -13.10
CA ALA A 276 -9.90 47.35 -13.91
C ALA A 276 -10.34 47.47 -15.38
N ALA A 277 -10.87 46.40 -15.96
CA ALA A 277 -11.39 46.42 -17.34
C ALA A 277 -12.58 47.39 -17.49
N ILE A 278 -13.57 47.32 -16.58
CA ILE A 278 -14.72 48.24 -16.58
C ILE A 278 -14.24 49.70 -16.44
N THR A 279 -13.29 49.96 -15.54
CA THR A 279 -12.76 51.31 -15.33
C THR A 279 -12.06 51.80 -16.59
N THR A 280 -11.25 50.96 -17.24
CA THR A 280 -10.56 51.30 -18.49
C THR A 280 -11.55 51.62 -19.60
N GLU A 281 -12.57 50.77 -19.79
CA GLU A 281 -13.63 51.00 -20.78
C GLU A 281 -14.38 52.32 -20.52
N LEU A 282 -14.73 52.61 -19.26
CA LEU A 282 -15.36 53.87 -18.89
C LEU A 282 -14.45 55.09 -19.15
N THR A 283 -13.16 54.99 -18.81
CA THR A 283 -12.19 56.07 -19.06
C THR A 283 -11.99 56.31 -20.56
N GLU A 284 -11.95 55.25 -21.37
CA GLU A 284 -11.87 55.34 -22.84
C GLU A 284 -13.12 56.01 -23.43
N ILE A 285 -14.32 55.66 -22.96
CA ILE A 285 -15.58 56.27 -23.42
C ILE A 285 -15.63 57.76 -23.07
N VAL A 286 -15.31 58.12 -21.82
CA VAL A 286 -15.34 59.52 -21.37
C VAL A 286 -14.29 60.35 -22.09
N SER A 287 -13.08 59.82 -22.27
CA SER A 287 -11.99 60.53 -22.98
C SER A 287 -12.32 60.72 -24.46
N GLY A 288 -12.90 59.70 -25.11
CA GLY A 288 -13.35 59.79 -26.50
C GLY A 288 -14.48 60.80 -26.70
N ALA A 289 -15.46 60.84 -25.77
CA ALA A 289 -16.53 61.84 -25.80
C ALA A 289 -16.02 63.27 -25.57
N ALA A 290 -15.06 63.45 -24.65
CA ALA A 290 -14.43 64.74 -24.40
C ALA A 290 -13.65 65.26 -25.63
N ALA A 291 -12.97 64.35 -26.35
CA ALA A 291 -12.22 64.69 -27.56
C ALA A 291 -13.09 65.14 -28.75
N LEU A 292 -14.40 64.88 -28.73
CA LEU A 292 -15.35 65.34 -29.75
C LEU A 292 -15.92 66.73 -29.45
N ASN A 293 -15.83 67.21 -28.21
CA ASN A 293 -16.38 68.48 -27.74
C ASN A 293 -15.34 69.61 -27.64
N GLY A 294 -14.06 69.31 -27.90
CA GLY A 294 -12.96 70.29 -27.99
C GLY A 294 -12.42 70.36 -29.40
#